data_AF-A0A423T4Q5-F1
#
_entry.id   AF-A0A423T4Q5-F1
#
_cell.length_a   1.000
_cell.length_b   1.000
_cell.length_c   1.000
_cell.angle_alpha   90.00
_cell.angle_beta   90.00
_cell.angle_gamma   90.00
#
_symmetry.space_group_name_H-M   'P 1'
#
loop_
_entity.id
_entity.type
_entity.pdbx_description
1 polymer ?
#
loop_
_entity_poly.entity_id
_entity_poly.type
_entity_poly.pdbx_seq_one_letter_code
_entity_poly.pdbx_strand_id
1 'polypeptide(L)'
;MYKDKLRVDLRARYSTGSHKGLSKDKEKREENVRNSFWVYDISQNKWSCIYRNEQTGETYWNKMQHVEPCPRYAHQLVYDDTKKVHYLFGGNPGKTYLPKMRLDDFWSLRLCRPSTEQLFQTCVLLIRKHRFSELARSNSVEALKYLQTELYSAVDHGNPSQVQEFQALATTLFQSPEDCTMTHTPLLPSEDDPSLKAEGSNDLGWVHSSRSQLFDQLTQFVPEHMTQPRGNLVDLIPY
;
A
#
# COMPACT_ATOMS: atom_id res chain seq x y z
N MET A 1 -8.37 11.26 36.24
CA MET A 1 -8.10 10.08 35.39
C MET A 1 -8.87 10.23 34.10
N TYR A 2 -8.25 10.82 33.07
CA TYR A 2 -8.88 10.96 31.75
C TYR A 2 -8.86 9.61 31.03
N LYS A 3 -10.03 8.98 30.92
CA LYS A 3 -10.28 7.86 30.02
C LYS A 3 -10.68 8.43 28.66
N ASP A 4 -9.69 8.84 27.86
CA ASP A 4 -9.89 8.93 26.41
C ASP A 4 -9.90 7.51 25.85
N LYS A 5 -11.00 6.81 26.13
CA LYS A 5 -11.42 5.71 25.28
C LYS A 5 -11.84 6.36 23.98
N LEU A 6 -10.94 6.40 23.00
CA LEU A 6 -11.28 6.51 21.59
C LEU A 6 -12.37 5.46 21.31
N ARG A 7 -13.63 5.89 21.42
CA ARG A 7 -14.79 5.12 21.04
C ARG A 7 -14.85 5.20 19.53
N VAL A 8 -13.93 4.49 18.87
CA VAL A 8 -14.02 4.24 17.45
C VAL A 8 -15.23 3.35 17.30
N ASP A 9 -16.39 3.93 16.99
CA ASP A 9 -17.54 3.17 16.51
C ASP A 9 -17.11 2.62 15.16
N LEU A 10 -16.52 1.42 15.17
CA LEU A 10 -16.22 0.64 13.99
C LEU A 10 -17.57 0.19 13.42
N ARG A 11 -18.33 1.12 12.85
CA ARG A 11 -19.30 0.83 11.82
C ARG A 11 -18.50 0.42 10.59
N ALA A 12 -17.93 -0.79 10.65
CA ALA A 12 -17.37 -1.46 9.50
C ALA A 12 -18.53 -1.63 8.51
N ARG A 13 -18.63 -0.71 7.55
CA ARG A 13 -19.45 -0.93 6.37
C ARG A 13 -18.63 -1.78 5.43
N TYR A 14 -18.97 -3.06 5.38
CA TYR A 14 -18.58 -3.94 4.30
C TYR A 14 -19.27 -3.43 3.04
N SER A 15 -18.56 -2.62 2.28
CA SER A 15 -19.00 -2.28 0.93
C SER A 15 -18.48 -3.38 0.00
N THR A 16 -19.32 -4.39 -0.19
CA THR A 16 -19.38 -5.12 -1.47
C THR A 16 -20.33 -4.37 -2.38
N GLY A 17 -19.97 -3.16 -2.82
CA GLY A 17 -20.85 -2.38 -3.67
C GLY A 17 -20.57 -0.88 -3.61
N SER A 18 -19.98 -0.40 -4.71
CA SER A 18 -19.72 0.99 -5.07
C SER A 18 -20.65 2.01 -4.40
N HIS A 19 -20.07 3.08 -3.86
CA HIS A 19 -20.79 4.29 -3.52
C HIS A 19 -21.34 4.94 -4.81
N LYS A 20 -22.49 4.47 -5.29
CA LYS A 20 -23.46 5.23 -6.10
C LYS A 20 -24.80 4.47 -6.10
N GLY A 21 -25.86 5.20 -5.76
CA GLY A 21 -27.19 4.66 -5.52
C GLY A 21 -27.80 3.94 -6.72
N LEU A 22 -28.77 3.07 -6.43
CA LEU A 22 -29.91 2.72 -7.28
C LEU A 22 -29.66 2.74 -8.80
N SER A 23 -28.62 2.09 -9.30
CA SER A 23 -28.49 1.86 -10.76
C SER A 23 -28.99 0.47 -11.11
N LYS A 24 -29.86 0.40 -12.12
CA LYS A 24 -30.60 -0.78 -12.59
C LYS A 24 -29.77 -1.73 -13.47
N ASP A 25 -28.46 -1.55 -13.55
CA ASP A 25 -27.61 -2.31 -14.48
C ASP A 25 -27.02 -3.56 -13.82
N LYS A 26 -27.57 -4.73 -14.18
CA LYS A 26 -27.16 -6.03 -13.65
C LYS A 26 -25.80 -6.52 -14.15
N GLU A 27 -25.38 -6.15 -15.37
CA GLU A 27 -24.12 -6.63 -15.98
C GLU A 27 -22.87 -6.02 -15.33
N LYS A 28 -22.88 -4.72 -15.02
CA LYS A 28 -21.74 -4.03 -14.35
C LYS A 28 -21.47 -4.47 -12.91
N ARG A 29 -22.35 -5.29 -12.35
CA ARG A 29 -22.29 -5.76 -10.95
C ARG A 29 -21.32 -6.92 -10.76
N GLU A 30 -21.06 -7.69 -11.81
CA GLU A 30 -20.15 -8.85 -11.77
C GLU A 30 -18.68 -8.43 -11.65
N GLU A 31 -18.28 -7.31 -12.25
CA GLU A 31 -16.87 -6.89 -12.34
C GLU A 31 -16.29 -6.23 -11.06
N ASN A 32 -17.11 -5.93 -10.05
CA ASN A 32 -16.72 -4.92 -9.03
C ASN A 32 -16.83 -5.37 -7.57
N VAL A 33 -16.96 -6.67 -7.29
CA VAL A 33 -16.98 -7.15 -5.90
C VAL A 33 -15.55 -7.27 -5.39
N ARG A 34 -15.15 -6.33 -4.52
CA ARG A 34 -13.79 -6.23 -3.99
C ARG A 34 -13.84 -6.16 -2.47
N ASN A 35 -12.78 -6.65 -1.82
CA ASN A 35 -12.65 -6.48 -0.39
C ASN A 35 -12.16 -5.05 -0.11
N SER A 36 -12.89 -4.33 0.73
CA SER A 36 -12.42 -3.07 1.29
C SER A 36 -12.87 -2.93 2.75
N PHE A 37 -12.02 -2.30 3.56
CA PHE A 37 -12.31 -2.06 4.96
C PHE A 37 -12.23 -0.56 5.24
N TRP A 38 -13.34 -0.02 5.72
CA TRP A 38 -13.50 1.41 5.98
C TRP A 38 -13.77 1.64 7.46
N VAL A 39 -13.08 2.62 8.01
CA VAL A 39 -13.28 3.11 9.38
C VAL A 39 -13.94 4.47 9.29
N TYR A 40 -14.97 4.67 10.12
CA TYR A 40 -15.58 5.96 10.30
C TYR A 40 -15.08 6.59 11.59
N ASP A 41 -14.50 7.77 11.48
CA ASP A 41 -14.15 8.61 12.61
C ASP A 41 -15.35 9.49 12.97
N ILE A 42 -15.94 9.27 14.15
CA ILE A 42 -17.08 10.06 14.64
C ILE A 42 -16.66 11.50 14.92
N SER A 43 -15.47 11.70 15.51
CA SER A 43 -15.01 13.03 15.93
C SER A 43 -14.73 13.94 14.73
N GLN A 44 -14.22 13.35 13.65
CA GLN A 44 -13.91 14.04 12.41
C GLN A 44 -15.03 13.94 11.37
N ASN A 45 -16.10 13.18 11.63
CA ASN A 45 -17.16 12.87 10.69
C ASN A 45 -16.62 12.40 9.32
N LYS A 46 -15.60 11.53 9.33
CA LYS A 46 -14.81 11.20 8.14
C LYS A 46 -14.70 9.69 7.94
N TRP A 47 -14.83 9.25 6.70
CA TRP A 47 -14.53 7.87 6.29
C TRP A 47 -13.07 7.75 5.85
N SER A 48 -12.39 6.73 6.33
CA SER A 48 -11.01 6.37 5.95
C SER A 48 -10.96 4.91 5.51
N CYS A 49 -10.50 4.66 4.28
CA CYS A 49 -10.24 3.31 3.79
C CYS A 49 -8.90 2.85 4.36
N ILE A 50 -8.89 1.80 5.18
CA ILE A 50 -7.66 1.28 5.80
C ILE A 50 -7.15 -0.01 5.15
N TYR A 51 -7.98 -0.64 4.32
CA TYR A 51 -7.59 -1.78 3.51
C TYR A 51 -8.44 -1.81 2.24
N ARG A 52 -7.82 -2.16 1.12
CA ARG A 52 -8.49 -2.42 -0.14
C ARG A 52 -7.70 -3.43 -0.94
N ASN A 53 -8.38 -4.41 -1.50
CA ASN A 53 -7.81 -5.34 -2.45
C ASN A 53 -8.47 -5.18 -3.81
N GLU A 54 -7.65 -4.83 -4.81
CA GLU A 54 -8.09 -4.62 -6.19
C GLU A 54 -8.06 -5.92 -7.03
N GLN A 55 -7.55 -7.02 -6.47
CA GLN A 55 -7.45 -8.32 -7.15
C GLN A 55 -8.82 -8.98 -7.27
N THR A 56 -9.19 -9.38 -8.48
CA THR A 56 -10.49 -10.00 -8.78
C THR A 56 -10.39 -11.42 -9.35
N GLY A 57 -9.18 -11.86 -9.74
CA GLY A 57 -8.96 -13.13 -10.43
C GLY A 57 -9.13 -14.35 -9.53
N GLU A 58 -9.73 -15.43 -10.06
CA GLU A 58 -9.91 -16.70 -9.33
C GLU A 58 -8.57 -17.32 -8.93
N THR A 59 -7.52 -17.14 -9.75
CA THR A 59 -6.15 -17.58 -9.43
C THR A 59 -5.60 -16.94 -8.17
N TYR A 60 -5.89 -15.66 -7.93
CA TYR A 60 -5.50 -14.96 -6.72
C TYR A 60 -6.23 -15.53 -5.50
N TRP A 61 -7.56 -15.66 -5.60
CA TRP A 61 -8.39 -16.13 -4.49
C TRP A 61 -8.11 -17.59 -4.11
N ASN A 62 -7.75 -18.44 -5.09
CA ASN A 62 -7.31 -19.81 -4.81
C ASN A 62 -6.00 -19.84 -4.01
N LYS A 63 -5.07 -18.91 -4.26
CA LYS A 63 -3.83 -18.79 -3.47
C LYS A 63 -4.08 -18.19 -2.08
N MET A 64 -5.00 -17.25 -1.97
CA MET A 64 -5.28 -16.50 -0.74
C MET A 64 -6.35 -17.14 0.17
N GLN A 65 -6.85 -18.33 -0.17
CA GLN A 65 -7.95 -19.02 0.53
C GLN A 65 -7.70 -19.27 2.03
N HIS A 66 -6.46 -19.17 2.51
CA HIS A 66 -6.08 -19.32 3.92
C HIS A 66 -5.58 -18.03 4.57
N VAL A 67 -5.44 -16.96 3.79
CA VAL A 67 -4.88 -15.67 4.22
C VAL A 67 -6.01 -14.66 4.42
N GLU A 68 -6.98 -14.63 3.51
CA GLU A 68 -8.11 -13.71 3.59
C GLU A 68 -9.38 -14.27 2.93
N PRO A 69 -10.57 -13.85 3.40
CA PRO A 69 -11.84 -14.27 2.81
C PRO A 69 -12.00 -13.68 1.40
N CYS A 70 -12.51 -14.47 0.45
CA CYS A 70 -12.97 -13.93 -0.82
C CYS A 70 -14.11 -12.91 -0.66
N PRO A 71 -14.31 -12.00 -1.64
CA PRO A 71 -15.40 -11.03 -1.62
C PRO A 71 -16.77 -11.71 -1.53
N ARG A 72 -17.62 -11.22 -0.62
CA ARG A 72 -18.86 -11.93 -0.26
C ARG A 72 -19.97 -11.02 0.28
N TYR A 73 -21.19 -11.34 -0.11
CA TYR A 73 -22.42 -10.72 0.36
C TYR A 73 -23.05 -11.49 1.52
N ALA A 74 -23.97 -10.83 2.22
CA ALA A 74 -24.85 -11.47 3.21
C ALA A 74 -24.09 -12.34 4.24
N HIS A 75 -22.86 -11.94 4.56
CA HIS A 75 -22.07 -12.52 5.64
C HIS A 75 -22.55 -11.96 6.98
N GLN A 76 -22.24 -12.66 8.06
CA GLN A 76 -22.44 -12.15 9.41
C GLN A 76 -21.11 -11.62 9.94
N LEU A 77 -21.15 -10.47 10.63
CA LEU A 77 -19.99 -9.93 11.31
C LEU A 77 -20.30 -9.59 12.77
N VAL A 78 -19.41 -10.03 13.67
CA VAL A 78 -19.45 -9.71 15.09
C VAL A 78 -18.10 -9.14 15.51
N TYR A 79 -18.10 -8.12 16.36
CA TYR A 79 -16.89 -7.57 16.95
C TYR A 79 -16.83 -7.90 18.45
N ASP A 80 -15.74 -8.53 18.88
CA ASP A 80 -15.42 -8.81 20.28
C ASP A 80 -14.60 -7.63 20.83
N ASP A 81 -15.22 -6.78 21.64
CA ASP A 81 -14.57 -5.62 22.24
C ASP A 81 -13.54 -5.98 23.32
N THR A 82 -13.61 -7.18 23.91
CA THR A 82 -12.62 -7.61 24.91
C THR A 82 -11.33 -8.01 24.21
N LYS A 83 -11.44 -8.83 23.16
CA LYS A 83 -10.27 -9.32 22.41
C LYS A 83 -9.81 -8.36 21.31
N LYS A 84 -10.62 -7.34 20.97
CA LYS A 84 -10.41 -6.42 19.83
C LYS A 84 -10.31 -7.19 18.49
N VAL A 85 -11.20 -8.15 18.28
CA VAL A 85 -11.22 -9.03 17.09
C VAL A 85 -12.58 -8.93 16.39
N HIS A 86 -12.55 -8.86 15.06
CA HIS A 86 -13.74 -8.99 14.24
C HIS A 86 -13.83 -10.43 13.75
N TYR A 87 -15.02 -11.02 13.84
CA TYR A 87 -15.32 -12.36 13.36
C TYR A 87 -16.30 -12.27 12.21
N LEU A 88 -15.97 -12.91 11.10
CA LEU A 88 -16.83 -13.04 9.92
C LEU A 88 -17.24 -14.50 9.77
N PHE A 89 -18.53 -14.74 9.53
CA PHE A 89 -19.05 -16.07 9.26
C PHE A 89 -19.81 -16.12 7.93
N GLY A 90 -19.44 -17.10 7.11
CA GLY A 90 -20.13 -17.51 5.90
C GLY A 90 -20.35 -16.38 4.89
N GLY A 91 -21.50 -16.44 4.22
CA GLY A 91 -21.92 -15.47 3.20
C GLY A 91 -22.12 -16.09 1.82
N ASN A 92 -22.26 -15.26 0.80
CA ASN A 92 -22.40 -15.68 -0.59
C ASN A 92 -21.32 -14.97 -1.44
N PRO A 93 -20.46 -15.71 -2.15
CA PRO A 93 -19.36 -15.13 -2.92
C PRO A 93 -19.81 -14.49 -4.25
N GLY A 94 -21.11 -14.42 -4.53
CA GLY A 94 -21.65 -13.74 -5.70
C GLY A 94 -21.46 -14.46 -7.03
N LYS A 95 -21.12 -15.76 -7.02
CA LYS A 95 -20.93 -16.54 -8.25
C LYS A 95 -22.26 -16.72 -8.99
N THR A 96 -22.35 -16.18 -10.20
CA THR A 96 -23.59 -16.10 -11.00
C THR A 96 -24.13 -17.46 -11.40
N TYR A 97 -23.23 -18.41 -11.67
CA TYR A 97 -23.56 -19.81 -11.95
C TYR A 97 -23.98 -20.62 -10.71
N LEU A 98 -23.77 -20.10 -9.49
CA LEU A 98 -24.16 -20.73 -8.22
C LEU A 98 -24.83 -19.72 -7.26
N PRO A 99 -25.98 -19.14 -7.62
CA PRO A 99 -26.58 -18.03 -6.85
C PRO A 99 -27.06 -18.44 -5.46
N LYS A 100 -27.32 -19.74 -5.25
CA LYS A 100 -27.75 -20.31 -3.97
C LYS A 100 -26.58 -20.72 -3.07
N MET A 101 -25.34 -20.67 -3.55
CA MET A 101 -24.17 -21.05 -2.76
C MET A 101 -24.08 -20.22 -1.48
N ARG A 102 -23.74 -20.90 -0.39
CA ARG A 102 -23.45 -20.31 0.91
C ARG A 102 -22.14 -20.87 1.40
N LEU A 103 -21.28 -19.98 1.87
CA LEU A 103 -20.05 -20.32 2.55
C LEU A 103 -20.39 -20.59 4.02
N ASP A 104 -19.66 -21.53 4.60
CA ASP A 104 -19.73 -21.98 6.00
C ASP A 104 -18.38 -21.79 6.72
N ASP A 105 -17.49 -20.98 6.14
CA ASP A 105 -16.18 -20.65 6.66
C ASP A 105 -16.24 -19.57 7.75
N PHE A 106 -15.22 -19.56 8.61
CA PHE A 106 -15.12 -18.66 9.75
C PHE A 106 -13.77 -17.94 9.74
N TRP A 107 -13.81 -16.62 9.82
CA TRP A 107 -12.64 -15.75 9.72
C TRP A 107 -12.51 -14.85 10.93
N SER A 108 -11.27 -14.54 11.32
CA SER A 108 -10.97 -13.55 12.34
C SER A 108 -10.02 -12.48 11.82
N LEU A 109 -10.35 -11.21 12.06
CA LEU A 109 -9.54 -10.06 11.71
C LEU A 109 -9.15 -9.28 12.97
N ARG A 110 -7.84 -9.11 13.17
CA ARG A 110 -7.28 -8.22 14.19
C ARG A 110 -6.61 -7.05 13.50
N LEU A 111 -7.07 -5.84 13.83
CA LEU A 111 -6.43 -4.61 13.37
C LEU A 111 -5.34 -4.25 14.37
N CYS A 112 -4.08 -4.34 13.95
CA CYS A 112 -2.93 -3.98 14.75
C CYS A 112 -2.40 -2.63 14.30
N ARG A 113 -2.35 -1.65 15.20
CA ARG A 113 -1.61 -0.41 14.95
C ARG A 113 -0.11 -0.75 15.07
N PRO A 114 0.72 -0.42 14.05
CA PRO A 114 2.16 -0.56 14.16
C PRO A 114 2.69 0.18 15.39
N SER A 115 3.64 -0.43 16.10
CA SER A 115 4.33 0.25 17.20
C SER A 115 5.28 1.32 16.67
N THR A 116 5.65 2.29 17.52
CA THR A 116 6.66 3.29 17.17
C THR A 116 7.99 2.64 16.75
N GLU A 117 8.39 1.55 17.41
CA GLU A 117 9.56 0.74 17.05
C GLU A 117 9.43 0.19 15.62
N GLN A 118 8.29 -0.42 15.28
CA GLN A 118 8.07 -0.98 13.95
C GLN A 118 8.09 0.10 12.87
N LEU A 119 7.48 1.27 13.16
CA LEU A 119 7.52 2.41 12.24
C LEU A 119 8.95 2.94 12.06
N PHE A 120 9.71 3.03 13.14
CA PHE A 120 11.11 3.45 13.09
C PHE A 120 11.94 2.49 12.24
N GLN A 121 11.85 1.18 12.48
CA GLN A 121 12.54 0.17 11.68
C GLN A 121 12.13 0.22 10.21
N THR A 122 10.83 0.44 9.93
CA THR A 122 10.33 0.62 8.56
C THR A 122 10.99 1.84 7.89
N CYS A 123 11.06 2.98 8.58
CA CYS A 123 11.69 4.19 8.06
C CYS A 123 13.19 3.99 7.82
N VAL A 124 13.90 3.37 8.76
CA VAL A 124 15.32 3.03 8.62
C VAL A 124 15.54 2.14 7.42
N LEU A 125 14.72 1.10 7.25
CA LEU A 125 14.83 0.20 6.11
C LEU A 125 14.59 0.94 4.78
N LEU A 126 13.58 1.80 4.69
CA LEU A 126 13.31 2.61 3.49
C LEU A 126 14.50 3.51 3.13
N ILE A 127 15.05 4.24 4.11
CA ILE A 127 16.20 5.12 3.91
C ILE A 127 17.42 4.30 3.48
N ARG A 128 17.68 3.16 4.12
CA ARG A 128 18.84 2.32 3.79
C ARG A 128 18.69 1.68 2.42
N LYS A 129 17.49 1.24 2.01
CA LYS A 129 17.21 0.74 0.66
C LYS A 129 17.48 1.81 -0.39
N HIS A 130 16.98 3.03 -0.17
CA HIS A 130 17.19 4.14 -1.09
C HIS A 130 18.68 4.51 -1.20
N ARG A 131 19.40 4.61 -0.08
CA ARG A 131 20.85 4.82 -0.07
C ARG A 131 21.61 3.72 -0.83
N PHE A 132 21.21 2.46 -0.68
CA PHE A 132 21.77 1.37 -1.46
C PHE A 132 21.56 1.59 -2.97
N SER A 133 20.36 2.01 -3.40
CA SER A 133 20.08 2.31 -4.80
C SER A 133 20.95 3.45 -5.36
N GLU A 134 21.21 4.50 -4.58
CA GLU A 134 22.15 5.57 -4.98
C GLU A 134 23.59 5.05 -5.13
N LEU A 135 24.05 4.22 -4.18
CA LEU A 135 25.37 3.62 -4.23
C LEU A 135 25.48 2.64 -5.41
N ALA A 136 24.46 1.84 -5.68
CA ALA A 136 24.47 0.84 -6.75
C ALA A 136 24.65 1.49 -8.13
N ARG A 137 24.16 2.72 -8.33
CA ARG A 137 24.33 3.48 -9.58
C ARG A 137 25.71 4.10 -9.74
N SER A 138 26.39 4.42 -8.64
CA SER A 138 27.64 5.18 -8.64
C SER A 138 28.88 4.31 -8.38
N ASN A 139 28.80 3.40 -7.41
CA ASN A 139 29.87 2.52 -6.98
C ASN A 139 29.33 1.16 -6.51
N SER A 140 29.33 0.18 -7.41
CA SER A 140 28.80 -1.17 -7.13
C SER A 140 29.54 -1.91 -6.01
N VAL A 141 30.84 -1.66 -5.81
CA VAL A 141 31.64 -2.29 -4.74
C VAL A 141 31.23 -1.74 -3.38
N GLU A 142 31.08 -0.42 -3.26
CA GLU A 142 30.57 0.19 -2.03
C GLU A 142 29.12 -0.19 -1.76
N ALA A 143 28.29 -0.26 -2.80
CA ALA A 143 26.91 -0.71 -2.70
C ALA A 143 26.82 -2.16 -2.16
N LEU A 144 27.66 -3.07 -2.67
CA LEU A 144 27.71 -4.45 -2.18
C LEU A 144 28.14 -4.50 -0.72
N LYS A 145 29.17 -3.73 -0.34
CA LYS A 145 29.60 -3.65 1.06
C LYS A 145 28.48 -3.13 1.97
N TYR A 146 27.79 -2.08 1.53
CA TYR A 146 26.66 -1.49 2.27
C TYR A 146 25.46 -2.46 2.38
N LEU A 147 25.19 -3.21 1.31
CA LEU A 147 24.15 -4.25 1.29
C LEU A 147 24.42 -5.32 2.36
N GLN A 148 25.67 -5.78 2.44
CA GLN A 148 26.10 -6.83 3.37
C GLN A 148 26.16 -6.38 4.84
N THR A 149 26.26 -5.08 5.11
CA THR A 149 26.40 -4.54 6.47
C THR A 149 25.16 -3.76 6.92
N GLU A 150 25.06 -2.51 6.49
CA GLU A 150 24.05 -1.55 6.94
C GLU A 150 22.65 -2.00 6.53
N LEU A 151 22.46 -2.40 5.28
CA LEU A 151 21.13 -2.81 4.83
C LEU A 151 20.74 -4.15 5.45
N TYR A 152 21.64 -5.13 5.49
CA TYR A 152 21.41 -6.42 6.14
C TYR A 152 20.95 -6.27 7.59
N SER A 153 21.57 -5.37 8.36
CA SER A 153 21.22 -5.13 9.77
C SER A 153 19.84 -4.48 9.98
N ALA A 154 19.28 -3.82 8.96
CA ALA A 154 17.93 -3.23 9.03
C ALA A 154 16.82 -4.16 8.53
N VAL A 155 17.16 -5.27 7.88
CA VAL A 155 16.18 -6.24 7.36
C VAL A 155 15.75 -7.18 8.47
N ASP A 156 14.44 -7.37 8.61
CA ASP A 156 13.89 -8.41 9.46
C ASP A 156 13.98 -9.77 8.73
N HIS A 157 15.01 -10.56 9.09
CA HIS A 157 15.24 -11.89 8.51
C HIS A 157 14.21 -12.95 8.97
N GLY A 158 13.36 -12.64 9.95
CA GLY A 158 12.20 -13.45 10.29
C GLY A 158 11.02 -13.26 9.32
N ASN A 159 11.07 -12.21 8.49
CA ASN A 159 10.01 -11.89 7.53
C ASN A 159 10.38 -12.34 6.10
N PRO A 160 9.71 -13.36 5.54
CA PRO A 160 10.07 -13.90 4.23
C PRO A 160 9.90 -12.88 3.09
N SER A 161 8.96 -11.94 3.20
CA SER A 161 8.77 -10.89 2.19
C SER A 161 9.95 -9.92 2.18
N GLN A 162 10.42 -9.50 3.35
CA GLN A 162 11.57 -8.60 3.44
C GLN A 162 12.86 -9.29 2.97
N VAL A 163 13.04 -10.57 3.29
CA VAL A 163 14.17 -11.37 2.80
C VAL A 163 14.14 -11.50 1.29
N GLN A 164 12.97 -11.77 0.70
CA GLN A 164 12.81 -11.85 -0.75
C GLN A 164 13.16 -10.52 -1.43
N GLU A 165 12.66 -9.40 -0.90
CA GLU A 165 13.00 -8.07 -1.41
C GLU A 165 14.50 -7.76 -1.26
N PHE A 166 15.10 -8.12 -0.13
CA PHE A 166 16.54 -7.95 0.10
C PHE A 166 17.38 -8.75 -0.90
N GLN A 167 17.00 -9.99 -1.19
CA GLN A 167 17.65 -10.81 -2.22
C GLN A 167 17.47 -10.21 -3.62
N ALA A 168 16.30 -9.65 -3.92
CA ALA A 168 16.06 -8.94 -5.18
C ALA A 168 16.94 -7.68 -5.32
N LEU A 169 17.25 -6.97 -4.23
CA LEU A 169 18.19 -5.85 -4.27
C LEU A 169 19.60 -6.29 -4.66
N ALA A 170 20.02 -7.50 -4.29
CA ALA A 170 21.34 -8.01 -4.70
C ALA A 170 21.44 -8.18 -6.23
N THR A 171 20.33 -8.51 -6.91
CA THR A 171 20.35 -8.71 -8.37
C THR A 171 20.51 -7.40 -9.13
N THR A 172 20.12 -6.25 -8.55
CA THR A 172 20.25 -4.94 -9.20
C THR A 172 21.69 -4.52 -9.42
N LEU A 173 22.65 -5.08 -8.66
CA LEU A 173 24.09 -4.84 -8.85
C LEU A 173 24.62 -5.40 -10.16
N PHE A 174 23.89 -6.32 -10.80
CA PHE A 174 24.29 -7.02 -12.02
C PHE A 174 23.48 -6.59 -13.25
N GLN A 175 22.53 -5.68 -13.10
CA GLN A 175 21.72 -5.16 -14.20
C GLN A 175 22.51 -4.11 -14.99
N SER A 176 22.49 -4.19 -16.32
CA SER A 176 23.14 -3.19 -17.18
C SER A 176 22.36 -1.87 -17.13
N PRO A 177 23.01 -0.70 -17.24
CA PRO A 177 22.32 0.59 -17.38
C PRO A 177 21.32 0.63 -18.55
N GLU A 178 21.51 -0.21 -19.57
CA GLU A 178 20.65 -0.30 -20.75
C GLU A 178 19.31 -1.00 -20.46
N ASP A 179 19.26 -1.89 -19.46
CA ASP A 179 18.06 -2.67 -19.10
C ASP A 179 17.02 -1.85 -18.31
N CYS A 180 17.40 -0.70 -17.74
CA CYS A 180 16.54 0.11 -16.86
C CYS A 180 15.52 1.00 -17.61
N THR A 181 15.55 1.04 -18.95
CA THR A 181 14.71 1.97 -19.75
C THR A 181 13.25 1.51 -19.91
N MET A 182 12.89 0.29 -19.50
CA MET A 182 11.59 -0.31 -19.84
C MET A 182 10.59 -0.45 -18.66
N THR A 183 10.60 0.45 -17.67
CA THR A 183 9.48 0.51 -16.70
C THR A 183 9.03 1.95 -16.40
N HIS A 184 7.88 2.30 -17.00
CA HIS A 184 6.95 3.37 -16.65
C HIS A 184 7.45 4.83 -16.62
N THR A 185 7.36 5.47 -17.79
CA THR A 185 7.09 6.92 -17.89
C THR A 185 5.77 7.11 -18.65
N PRO A 186 4.75 7.84 -18.12
CA PRO A 186 3.58 8.20 -18.90
C PRO A 186 4.00 9.16 -20.03
N LEU A 187 3.59 8.83 -21.25
CA LEU A 187 3.76 9.63 -22.45
C LEU A 187 3.19 11.04 -22.27
N LEU A 188 4.05 12.05 -22.35
CA LEU A 188 3.70 13.38 -22.87
C LEU A 188 4.78 13.78 -23.89
N PRO A 189 4.42 14.00 -25.15
CA PRO A 189 5.37 14.52 -26.14
C PRO A 189 5.36 16.05 -26.09
N SER A 190 6.51 16.63 -25.81
CA SER A 190 6.84 17.99 -26.27
C SER A 190 8.21 17.89 -26.91
N GLU A 191 8.18 17.67 -28.22
CA GLU A 191 9.31 17.88 -29.13
C GLU A 191 9.56 19.39 -29.19
N ASP A 192 10.79 19.82 -28.85
CA ASP A 192 11.53 20.95 -29.45
C ASP A 192 12.55 21.52 -28.45
N ASP A 193 13.74 20.91 -28.37
CA ASP A 193 15.02 21.65 -28.26
C ASP A 193 16.22 20.68 -28.48
N PRO A 194 16.95 20.76 -29.61
CA PRO A 194 18.11 19.92 -29.88
C PRO A 194 19.40 20.61 -29.42
N SER A 195 19.57 20.86 -28.13
CA SER A 195 20.89 21.22 -27.60
C SER A 195 21.05 20.87 -26.11
N LEU A 196 22.19 20.27 -25.77
CA LEU A 196 22.65 19.82 -24.44
C LEU A 196 22.25 18.39 -24.02
N LYS A 197 22.82 17.39 -24.72
CA LYS A 197 23.15 16.10 -24.09
C LYS A 197 24.30 16.31 -23.09
N ALA A 198 23.97 16.80 -21.90
CA ALA A 198 24.87 16.77 -20.76
C ALA A 198 24.59 15.47 -19.97
N GLU A 199 25.50 14.50 -20.08
CA GLU A 199 25.43 13.19 -19.42
C GLU A 199 25.36 13.28 -17.87
N GLY A 200 25.56 14.47 -17.28
CA GLY A 200 25.40 14.74 -15.84
C GLY A 200 24.06 15.35 -15.40
N SER A 201 23.19 15.79 -16.32
CA SER A 201 21.91 16.45 -15.96
C SER A 201 20.86 15.46 -15.45
N ASN A 202 20.79 14.28 -16.07
CA ASN A 202 19.79 13.27 -15.75
C ASN A 202 19.97 12.66 -14.34
N ASP A 203 21.20 12.57 -13.84
CA ASP A 203 21.45 11.91 -12.55
C ASP A 203 21.11 12.83 -11.36
N LEU A 204 21.39 14.15 -11.48
CA LEU A 204 20.93 15.16 -10.51
C LEU A 204 19.40 15.23 -10.44
N GLY A 205 18.73 15.18 -11.60
CA GLY A 205 17.27 15.14 -11.67
C GLY A 205 16.69 13.88 -11.03
N TRP A 206 17.29 12.72 -11.28
CA TRP A 206 16.87 11.44 -10.69
C TRP A 206 17.07 11.40 -9.17
N VAL A 207 18.23 11.84 -8.66
CA VAL A 207 18.51 11.88 -7.22
C VAL A 207 17.51 12.78 -6.51
N HIS A 208 17.26 13.98 -7.02
CA HIS A 208 16.29 14.90 -6.43
C HIS A 208 14.87 14.31 -6.43
N SER A 209 14.42 13.78 -7.58
CA SER A 209 13.09 13.18 -7.72
C SER A 209 12.90 11.97 -6.81
N SER A 210 13.86 11.04 -6.78
CA SER A 210 13.77 9.83 -5.97
C SER A 210 13.83 10.12 -4.47
N ARG A 211 14.65 11.08 -4.02
CA ARG A 211 14.67 11.55 -2.63
C ARG A 211 13.36 12.22 -2.22
N SER A 212 12.76 13.00 -3.13
CA SER A 212 11.46 13.62 -2.89
C SER A 212 10.37 12.57 -2.73
N GLN A 213 10.37 11.53 -3.58
CA GLN A 213 9.46 10.40 -3.45
C GLN A 213 9.66 9.64 -2.13
N LEU A 214 10.90 9.39 -1.71
CA LEU A 214 11.20 8.79 -0.41
C LEU A 214 10.68 9.66 0.74
N PHE A 215 10.90 10.97 0.67
CA PHE A 215 10.40 11.90 1.68
C PHE A 215 8.88 11.84 1.79
N ASP A 216 8.17 11.88 0.66
CA ASP A 216 6.71 11.76 0.63
C ASP A 216 6.24 10.42 1.22
N GLN A 217 6.95 9.31 0.97
CA GLN A 217 6.65 8.02 1.61
C GLN A 217 6.86 8.07 3.13
N LEU A 218 7.95 8.66 3.61
CA LEU A 218 8.24 8.76 5.04
C LEU A 218 7.22 9.62 5.78
N THR A 219 6.73 10.70 5.15
CA THR A 219 5.70 11.57 5.76
C THR A 219 4.38 10.85 6.02
N GLN A 220 4.09 9.73 5.35
CA GLN A 220 2.87 8.95 5.58
C GLN A 220 2.84 8.30 6.99
N PHE A 221 4.00 8.11 7.62
CA PHE A 221 4.10 7.59 8.98
C PHE A 221 3.99 8.68 10.05
N VAL A 222 3.94 9.95 9.64
CA VAL A 222 3.94 11.12 10.51
C VAL A 222 2.54 11.77 10.51
N PRO A 223 2.04 12.28 11.65
CA PRO A 223 0.75 12.96 11.70
C PRO A 223 0.68 14.15 10.73
N GLU A 224 -0.49 14.38 10.11
CA GLU A 224 -0.66 15.42 9.07
C GLU A 224 -0.22 16.83 9.53
N HIS A 225 -0.47 17.18 10.79
CA HIS A 225 -0.08 18.49 11.36
C HIS A 225 1.43 18.67 11.56
N MET A 226 2.22 17.59 11.46
CA MET A 226 3.68 17.59 11.52
C MET A 226 4.32 17.40 10.14
N THR A 227 3.52 17.39 9.08
CA THR A 227 3.98 17.20 7.69
C THR A 227 3.66 18.42 6.84
N GLN A 228 4.29 18.51 5.67
CA GLN A 228 3.98 19.56 4.72
C GLN A 228 2.50 19.52 4.27
N PRO A 229 1.89 20.67 3.93
CA PRO A 229 0.54 20.70 3.38
C PRO A 229 0.45 19.83 2.12
N ARG A 230 -0.63 19.06 2.01
CA ARG A 230 -0.87 18.18 0.84
C ARG A 230 -1.53 18.90 -0.34
N GLY A 231 -2.03 20.12 -0.15
CA GLY A 231 -2.61 20.93 -1.21
C GLY A 231 -1.54 21.70 -1.97
N ASN A 232 -1.77 21.97 -3.26
CA ASN A 232 -0.90 22.86 -4.01
C ASN A 232 -1.11 24.29 -3.50
N LEU A 233 -0.02 24.96 -3.08
CA LEU A 233 -0.08 26.33 -2.58
C LEU A 233 -0.62 27.31 -3.63
N VAL A 234 -0.50 26.99 -4.92
CA VAL A 234 -1.04 27.79 -6.02
C VAL A 234 -2.58 27.81 -6.00
N ASP A 235 -3.22 26.72 -5.55
CA ASP A 235 -4.68 26.63 -5.44
C ASP A 235 -5.25 27.52 -4.31
N LEU A 236 -4.38 28.04 -3.44
CA LEU A 236 -4.72 28.93 -2.32
C LEU A 236 -4.55 30.41 -2.68
N ILE A 237 -4.07 30.73 -3.88
CA ILE A 237 -3.93 32.11 -4.35
C ILE A 237 -5.25 32.51 -5.00
N PRO A 238 -6.04 33.43 -4.40
CA PRO A 238 -7.23 33.95 -5.06
C PRO A 238 -6.82 34.73 -6.32
N TYR A 239 -7.48 34.41 -7.44
CA TYR A 239 -7.38 35.16 -8.69
C TYR A 239 -8.01 36.55 -8.57
#